data_AF-A0A2X1N4V4-F1
#
_entry.id   AF-A0A2X1N4V4-F1
#
_cell.length_a   1.000
_cell.length_b   1.000
_cell.length_c   1.000
_cell.angle_alpha   90.00
_cell.angle_beta   90.00
_cell.angle_gamma   90.00
#
_symmetry.space_group_name_H-M   'P 1'
#
loop_
_entity.id
_entity.type
_entity.pdbx_description
1 polymer ?
#
loop_
_entity_poly.entity_id
_entity_poly.type
_entity_poly.pdbx_seq_one_letter_code
_entity_poly.pdbx_strand_id
1 'polypeptide(L)'
;MKRRSPAGGKRKWRWKKHQYYDQAELDQLIHGSSSNEQDPRRLPKGLTPQTLRTLCQWIDAHQDYEFSTDELANEVNISRVSCRKYLIWLVNCHILFTSIHYGVTGRPVYRYRIQAEHYSLLKQYCQ
;
A
#
# COMPACT_ATOMS: atom_id res chain seq x y z
N MET A 1 17.87 4.08 -42.60
CA MET A 1 16.42 3.76 -42.54
C MET A 1 16.17 2.95 -41.27
N LYS A 2 15.44 3.40 -40.25
CA LYS A 2 14.03 3.84 -40.14
C LYS A 2 13.03 2.66 -40.11
N ARG A 3 12.44 2.50 -38.91
CA ARG A 3 11.10 1.97 -38.54
C ARG A 3 10.98 0.46 -38.31
N ARG A 4 10.71 0.03 -37.06
CA ARG A 4 9.48 0.10 -36.23
C ARG A 4 8.41 -0.89 -36.68
N SER A 5 7.93 -1.72 -35.74
CA SER A 5 6.53 -2.11 -35.48
C SER A 5 6.46 -3.11 -34.28
N PRO A 6 5.31 -3.38 -33.64
CA PRO A 6 4.69 -2.51 -32.62
C PRO A 6 4.10 -3.28 -31.40
N ALA A 7 3.47 -2.51 -30.48
CA ALA A 7 2.38 -2.89 -29.57
C ALA A 7 2.64 -3.96 -28.49
N GLY A 8 2.20 -3.83 -27.24
CA GLY A 8 1.20 -2.94 -26.66
C GLY A 8 0.47 -3.73 -25.58
N GLY A 9 0.56 -3.27 -24.33
CA GLY A 9 -0.12 -3.94 -23.20
C GLY A 9 -0.11 -3.15 -21.90
N LYS A 10 0.00 -1.81 -21.95
CA LYS A 10 -0.28 -0.99 -20.77
C LYS A 10 -1.80 -1.02 -20.56
N ARG A 11 -2.26 -1.91 -19.68
CA ARG A 11 -3.66 -1.95 -19.21
C ARG A 11 -3.94 -0.65 -18.48
N LYS A 12 -4.40 0.36 -19.24
CA LYS A 12 -4.88 1.63 -18.72
C LYS A 12 -6.27 1.38 -18.15
N TRP A 13 -6.31 1.05 -16.86
CA TRP A 13 -7.57 0.95 -16.12
C TRP A 13 -8.22 2.33 -16.05
N ARG A 14 -9.46 2.40 -16.55
CA ARG A 14 -10.28 3.60 -16.57
C ARG A 14 -11.03 3.66 -15.24
N TRP A 15 -10.54 4.47 -14.31
CA TRP A 15 -11.09 4.66 -12.98
C TRP A 15 -12.49 5.29 -13.06
N LYS A 16 -13.50 4.53 -12.61
CA LYS A 16 -14.76 5.12 -12.14
C LYS A 16 -14.54 5.56 -10.71
N LYS A 17 -15.08 6.74 -10.36
CA LYS A 17 -15.05 7.36 -9.02
C LYS A 17 -15.38 6.31 -7.96
N HIS A 18 -14.38 5.83 -7.22
CA HIS A 18 -14.61 4.89 -6.12
C HIS A 18 -14.62 5.63 -4.80
N GLN A 19 -15.63 5.27 -4.02
CA GLN A 19 -15.96 5.80 -2.71
C GLN A 19 -14.74 5.78 -1.80
N TYR A 20 -14.42 6.97 -1.28
CA TYR A 20 -13.53 7.16 -0.14
C TYR A 20 -14.19 6.47 1.05
N TYR A 21 -13.53 5.49 1.65
CA TYR A 21 -13.94 4.95 2.93
C TYR A 21 -12.85 5.10 3.97
N ASP A 22 -13.35 5.32 5.18
CA ASP A 22 -12.85 6.22 6.20
C ASP A 22 -11.91 5.49 7.16
N GLN A 23 -10.90 6.21 7.66
CA GLN A 23 -9.85 5.71 8.55
C GLN A 23 -10.38 4.90 9.75
N ALA A 24 -11.64 5.13 10.15
CA ALA A 24 -12.33 4.43 11.24
C ALA A 24 -12.41 2.89 11.11
N GLU A 25 -12.57 2.33 9.91
CA GLU A 25 -12.61 0.87 9.73
C GLU A 25 -11.21 0.25 9.85
N LEU A 26 -10.20 1.02 9.44
CA LEU A 26 -8.79 0.65 9.54
C LEU A 26 -8.34 0.66 11.01
N ASP A 27 -8.79 1.67 11.75
CA ASP A 27 -8.52 1.82 13.17
C ASP A 27 -9.09 0.65 13.98
N GLN A 28 -10.34 0.24 13.76
CA GLN A 28 -10.91 -0.93 14.46
C GLN A 28 -10.08 -2.21 14.26
N LEU A 29 -9.40 -2.35 13.13
CA LEU A 29 -8.54 -3.49 12.84
C LEU A 29 -7.20 -3.47 13.61
N ILE A 30 -6.74 -2.29 14.03
CA ILE A 30 -5.48 -2.08 14.78
C ILE A 30 -5.71 -2.05 16.30
N HIS A 31 -6.85 -1.53 16.76
CA HIS A 31 -7.11 -1.32 18.19
C HIS A 31 -7.22 -2.61 19.03
N GLY A 32 -7.16 -3.80 18.41
CA GLY A 32 -7.01 -5.08 19.11
C GLY A 32 -5.59 -5.35 19.69
N SER A 33 -4.64 -4.43 19.54
CA SER A 33 -3.29 -4.58 20.08
C SER A 33 -2.77 -3.25 20.67
N SER A 34 -3.22 -2.96 21.89
CA SER A 34 -2.59 -2.09 22.89
C SER A 34 -1.98 -0.78 22.39
N SER A 35 -2.80 0.26 22.49
CA SER A 35 -2.50 1.69 22.58
C SER A 35 -1.04 2.05 22.90
N ASN A 36 -0.40 2.74 21.95
CA ASN A 36 0.62 3.74 22.24
C ASN A 36 0.54 4.85 21.19
N GLU A 37 -0.58 5.57 21.20
CA GLU A 37 -0.88 6.72 20.33
C GLU A 37 -0.13 7.98 20.77
N GLN A 38 1.20 8.01 20.61
CA GLN A 38 1.93 9.27 20.82
C GLN A 38 2.81 9.70 19.65
N ASP A 39 2.98 8.87 18.62
CA ASP A 39 3.66 9.31 17.40
C ASP A 39 3.23 8.44 16.20
N PRO A 40 2.48 8.98 15.21
CA PRO A 40 2.06 8.22 14.03
C PRO A 40 3.24 7.73 13.18
N ARG A 41 4.43 8.35 13.32
CA ARG A 41 5.68 7.98 12.63
C ARG A 41 6.47 6.91 13.36
N ARG A 42 6.06 6.50 14.57
CA ARG A 42 6.69 5.40 15.28
C ARG A 42 6.09 4.08 14.84
N LEU A 43 6.97 3.15 14.46
CA LEU A 43 6.58 1.83 14.03
C LEU A 43 5.91 1.05 15.21
N PRO A 44 4.72 0.46 15.03
CA PRO A 44 4.02 -0.32 16.05
C PRO A 44 4.86 -1.47 16.61
N LYS A 45 4.62 -1.83 17.88
CA LYS A 45 5.25 -3.00 18.50
C LYS A 45 4.96 -4.25 17.68
N GLY A 46 6.00 -5.05 17.40
CA GLY A 46 5.89 -6.27 16.59
C GLY A 46 6.04 -6.07 15.08
N LEU A 47 6.29 -4.84 14.62
CA LEU A 47 6.78 -4.55 13.27
C LEU A 47 8.27 -4.18 13.34
N THR A 48 9.05 -4.60 12.33
CA THR A 48 10.49 -4.39 12.28
C THR A 48 10.85 -3.38 11.18
N PRO A 49 11.85 -2.51 11.41
CA PRO A 49 12.34 -1.59 10.38
C PRO A 49 12.90 -2.31 9.14
N GLN A 50 13.49 -3.50 9.34
CA GLN A 50 14.05 -4.29 8.24
C GLN A 50 12.96 -4.73 7.26
N THR A 51 11.85 -5.27 7.76
CA THR A 51 10.73 -5.68 6.90
C THR A 51 10.07 -4.46 6.27
N LEU A 52 9.85 -3.38 7.05
CA LEU A 52 9.34 -2.11 6.51
C LEU A 52 10.17 -1.64 5.32
N ARG A 53 11.51 -1.66 5.44
CA ARG A 53 12.43 -1.28 4.38
C ARG A 53 12.19 -2.10 3.11
N THR A 54 12.10 -3.42 3.23
CA THR A 54 11.83 -4.31 2.08
C THR A 54 10.51 -3.95 1.39
N LEU A 55 9.45 -3.66 2.16
CA LEU A 55 8.18 -3.21 1.60
C LEU A 55 8.32 -1.87 0.89
N CYS A 56 8.95 -0.88 1.53
CA CYS A 56 9.15 0.45 0.95
C CYS A 56 9.98 0.38 -0.34
N GLN A 57 11.02 -0.46 -0.40
CA GLN A 57 11.83 -0.67 -1.60
C GLN A 57 11.02 -1.29 -2.75
N TRP A 58 10.17 -2.27 -2.45
CA TRP A 58 9.29 -2.83 -3.48
C TRP A 58 8.29 -1.80 -4.00
N ILE A 59 7.69 -1.01 -3.11
CA ILE A 59 6.76 0.06 -3.46
C ILE A 59 7.46 1.16 -4.27
N ASP A 60 8.69 1.52 -3.90
CA ASP A 60 9.54 2.47 -4.63
C ASP A 60 9.83 2.02 -6.06
N ALA A 61 9.97 0.72 -6.30
CA ALA A 61 10.15 0.16 -7.64
C ALA A 61 8.85 0.14 -8.48
N HIS A 62 7.67 0.26 -7.84
CA HIS A 62 6.34 0.08 -8.46
C HIS A 62 5.42 1.31 -8.30
N GLN A 63 5.98 2.51 -8.48
CA GLN A 63 5.31 3.79 -8.20
C GLN A 63 4.03 4.02 -9.02
N ASP A 64 4.01 3.56 -10.27
CA ASP A 64 2.88 3.71 -11.20
C ASP A 64 1.84 2.57 -11.09
N TYR A 65 1.97 1.69 -10.10
CA TYR A 65 1.15 0.49 -9.96
C TYR A 65 0.33 0.47 -8.67
N GLU A 66 -0.92 0.03 -8.79
CA GLU A 66 -1.81 -0.22 -7.65
C GLU A 66 -1.80 -1.69 -7.27
N PHE A 67 -1.37 -1.95 -6.04
CA PHE A 67 -1.20 -3.30 -5.53
C PHE A 67 -2.18 -3.60 -4.39
N SER A 68 -2.51 -4.86 -4.21
CA SER A 68 -3.27 -5.37 -3.08
C SER A 68 -2.33 -5.86 -1.97
N THR A 69 -2.87 -6.04 -0.76
CA THR A 69 -2.11 -6.66 0.34
C THR A 69 -1.56 -8.03 -0.04
N ASP A 70 -2.32 -8.80 -0.83
CA ASP A 70 -1.96 -10.17 -1.20
C ASP A 70 -0.76 -10.19 -2.16
N GLU A 71 -0.81 -9.32 -3.19
CA GLU A 71 0.28 -9.14 -4.14
C GLU A 71 1.57 -8.74 -3.41
N LEU A 72 1.55 -7.69 -2.58
CA LEU A 72 2.76 -7.27 -1.87
C LEU A 72 3.26 -8.37 -0.91
N ALA A 73 2.38 -8.99 -0.14
CA ALA A 73 2.76 -10.05 0.82
C ALA A 73 3.49 -11.21 0.12
N ASN A 74 3.01 -11.60 -1.07
CA ASN A 74 3.64 -12.63 -1.88
C ASN A 74 5.03 -12.19 -2.38
N GLU A 75 5.14 -10.96 -2.89
CA GLU A 75 6.39 -10.42 -3.43
C GLU A 75 7.49 -10.24 -2.39
N VAL A 76 7.17 -9.75 -1.19
CA VAL A 76 8.14 -9.59 -0.09
C VAL A 76 8.23 -10.80 0.84
N ASN A 77 7.54 -11.90 0.51
CA ASN A 77 7.57 -13.17 1.24
C ASN A 77 7.26 -13.04 2.75
N ILE A 78 6.17 -12.34 3.09
CA ILE A 78 5.68 -12.23 4.47
C ILE A 78 4.22 -12.63 4.57
N SER A 79 3.75 -12.92 5.79
CA SER A 79 2.33 -13.22 5.98
C SER A 79 1.45 -12.05 5.55
N ARG A 80 0.28 -12.34 4.96
CA ARG A 80 -0.72 -11.35 4.59
C ARG A 80 -1.14 -10.48 5.78
N VAL A 81 -1.24 -11.07 6.99
CA VAL A 81 -1.58 -10.36 8.23
C VAL A 81 -0.48 -9.35 8.59
N SER A 82 0.79 -9.75 8.53
CA SER A 82 1.93 -8.85 8.77
C SER A 82 1.98 -7.74 7.73
N CYS A 83 1.86 -8.08 6.44
CA CYS A 83 1.85 -7.12 5.35
C CYS A 83 0.75 -6.06 5.53
N ARG A 84 -0.47 -6.50 5.88
CA ARG A 84 -1.59 -5.59 6.15
C ARG A 84 -1.26 -4.59 7.24
N LYS A 85 -0.63 -5.01 8.35
CA LYS A 85 -0.23 -4.09 9.43
C LYS A 85 0.72 -3.00 8.96
N TYR A 86 1.73 -3.35 8.14
CA TYR A 86 2.64 -2.36 7.55
C TYR A 86 1.91 -1.41 6.61
N LEU A 87 1.04 -1.92 5.74
CA LEU A 87 0.30 -1.09 4.80
C LEU A 87 -0.64 -0.11 5.49
N ILE A 88 -1.31 -0.56 6.55
CA ILE A 88 -2.14 0.33 7.37
C ILE A 88 -1.29 1.44 7.98
N TRP A 89 -0.15 1.08 8.59
CA TRP A 89 0.72 2.06 9.19
C TRP A 89 1.25 3.09 8.17
N LEU A 90 1.60 2.64 6.96
CA LEU A 90 2.00 3.51 5.85
C LEU A 90 0.86 4.43 5.37
N VAL A 91 -0.40 3.96 5.39
CA VAL A 91 -1.59 4.79 5.13
C VAL A 91 -1.78 5.83 6.23
N ASN A 92 -1.61 5.47 7.50
CA ASN A 92 -1.70 6.40 8.64
C ASN A 92 -0.59 7.46 8.62
N CYS A 93 0.58 7.12 8.06
CA CYS A 93 1.65 8.09 7.79
C CYS A 93 1.40 8.96 6.55
N HIS A 94 0.25 8.81 5.88
CA HIS A 94 -0.09 9.43 4.59
C HIS A 94 0.87 9.08 3.42
N ILE A 95 1.69 8.04 3.55
CA ILE A 95 2.62 7.61 2.50
C ILE A 95 1.86 6.87 1.39
N LEU A 96 0.89 6.05 1.80
CA LEU A 96 0.04 5.29 0.88
C LEU A 96 -1.39 5.83 0.90
N PHE A 97 -2.01 5.81 -0.27
CA PHE A 97 -3.44 5.94 -0.43
C PHE A 97 -4.05 4.55 -0.55
N THR A 98 -5.15 4.32 0.16
CA THR A 98 -5.94 3.07 0.06
C THR A 98 -7.28 3.36 -0.62
N SER A 99 -7.72 2.44 -1.46
CA SER A 99 -9.03 2.46 -2.10
C SER A 99 -9.65 1.07 -2.07
N ILE A 100 -10.98 1.00 -1.98
CA ILE A 100 -11.69 -0.28 -1.97
C ILE A 100 -12.33 -0.49 -3.33
N HIS A 101 -12.02 -1.64 -3.93
CA HIS A 101 -12.60 -2.08 -5.18
C HIS A 101 -13.63 -3.17 -4.89
N TYR A 102 -14.91 -2.85 -5.12
CA TYR A 102 -15.98 -3.83 -5.08
C TYR A 102 -16.16 -4.43 -6.46
N GLY A 103 -15.77 -5.70 -6.63
CA GLY A 103 -16.08 -6.45 -7.85
C GLY A 103 -17.55 -6.82 -7.94
N VAL A 104 -17.97 -7.29 -9.12
CA VAL A 104 -19.33 -7.82 -9.39
C VAL A 104 -19.76 -8.92 -8.42
N THR A 105 -18.81 -9.67 -7.86
CA THR A 105 -19.02 -10.79 -6.92
C THR A 105 -19.01 -10.40 -5.43
N GLY A 106 -18.92 -9.11 -5.10
CA GLY A 106 -19.27 -8.58 -3.77
C GLY A 106 -18.19 -8.59 -2.68
N ARG A 107 -16.99 -9.17 -2.89
CA ARG A 107 -15.91 -9.08 -1.88
C ARG A 107 -15.06 -7.81 -2.10
N PRO A 108 -14.90 -6.94 -1.10
CA PRO A 108 -14.03 -5.76 -1.21
C PRO A 108 -12.57 -6.17 -1.35
N VAL A 109 -11.87 -5.55 -2.31
CA VAL A 109 -10.42 -5.67 -2.46
C VAL A 109 -9.79 -4.32 -2.16
N TYR A 110 -8.96 -4.26 -1.14
CA TYR A 110 -8.16 -3.06 -0.84
C TYR A 110 -7.00 -2.95 -1.82
N ARG A 111 -6.89 -1.78 -2.46
CA ARG A 111 -5.83 -1.40 -3.38
C ARG A 111 -5.06 -0.22 -2.79
N TYR A 112 -3.74 -0.31 -2.85
CA TYR A 112 -2.81 0.66 -2.31
C TYR A 112 -2.01 1.27 -3.45
N ARG A 113 -1.75 2.57 -3.35
CA ARG A 113 -0.83 3.31 -4.23
C ARG A 113 -0.03 4.31 -3.45
N ILE A 114 1.13 4.65 -3.96
CA ILE A 114 1.94 5.72 -3.37
C ILE A 114 1.30 7.09 -3.57
N GLN A 115 1.37 7.94 -2.54
CA GLN A 115 1.04 9.35 -2.66
C GLN A 115 2.29 10.11 -3.10
N ALA A 116 2.24 10.70 -4.30
CA ALA A 116 3.37 11.44 -4.88
C ALA A 116 3.86 12.57 -3.95
N GLU A 117 2.95 13.21 -3.21
CA GLU A 117 3.24 14.28 -2.25
C GLU A 117 4.11 13.79 -1.07
N HIS A 118 3.96 12.52 -0.68
CA HIS A 118 4.66 11.90 0.45
C HIS A 118 5.76 10.92 0.01
N TYR A 119 6.12 10.93 -1.26
CA TYR A 119 7.14 10.04 -1.82
C TYR A 119 8.51 10.19 -1.13
N SER A 120 8.90 11.42 -0.78
CA SER A 120 10.14 11.70 -0.06
C SER A 120 10.22 10.97 1.28
N LEU A 121 9.09 10.83 1.97
CA LEU A 121 9.00 10.12 3.25
C LEU A 121 9.15 8.60 3.05
N LEU A 122 8.58 8.03 1.99
CA LEU A 122 8.82 6.63 1.61
C LEU A 122 10.32 6.36 1.38
N LYS A 123 11.03 7.28 0.72
CA LYS A 123 12.47 7.14 0.47
C LYS A 123 13.30 7.10 1.75
N GLN A 124 12.91 7.83 2.79
CA GLN A 124 13.60 7.77 4.08
C GLN A 124 13.52 6.36 4.70
N TYR A 125 12.42 5.65 4.52
CA TYR A 125 12.27 4.27 5.01
C TYR A 125 12.91 3.22 4.10
N CYS A 126 13.38 3.59 2.90
CA CYS A 126 14.12 2.69 2.01
C CYS A 126 15.60 2.56 2.40
N GLN A 127 16.11 3.51 3.21
CA GLN A 127 17.50 3.59 3.70
C GLN A 127 17.72 2.69 4.91
#